data_AF-A0A385SQT4-F1
#
_entry.id   AF-A0A385SQT4-F1
#
_cell.length_a   1.000
_cell.length_b   1.000
_cell.length_c   1.000
_cell.angle_alpha   90.00
_cell.angle_beta   90.00
_cell.angle_gamma   90.00
#
_symmetry.space_group_name_H-M   'P 1'
#
loop_
_entity.id
_entity.type
_entity.pdbx_description
1 polymer ?
#
loop_
_entity_poly.entity_id
_entity_poly.type
_entity_poly.pdbx_seq_one_letter_code
_entity_poly.pdbx_strand_id
1 'polypeptide(L)'
;MIEKLTSHIPPLLQIPAGNDLLDLLIYTLGILFILSVITEKLTQVIRMYPHTFRLILIAVGLFFYIPIVDSFQSGPLSIVVFIALLAINTAIIALTVANLSSTRKYAVTRKFRILQNVQKTKGIVSADPYLQEREVTLLSFLVGFVVAYVFNADFLSLIADPTQIGKAKPIEPFFFTNGEITINEAYFSFRFITGIGFALTAFFLSFGSKFFHDLLDNLLQVKNLRRNLTEITQPQTSTTPGNLTPTQIKAFLTTKFDILKKYPGFESANVEAELTSAGKKILINLHFNKEVTDEIKRQLETIFQKEGIPVKISENKPVARVKVGKVSHVNEANYIGSIACGLRDENGTESVLTCAHVLLSGNFEPDKINDKNLDENVNLTLRHEKKHASWFYGYQDDTLDIALIKPREQVAPSGLTAHTPSHDDLGDLVHFQGAVTDNGFGFLKAVDETCPVLFENDTTVNMRGLLKLAHTDFGIDTSIAAGGDSGSLLFDEQNRALGIVLASTDEFTYAIPMGTILNKVNQQII
;
A
#
# COMPACT_ATOMS: atom_id res chain seq x y z
N MET A 1 41.03 -23.68 8.58
CA MET A 1 39.82 -24.30 9.18
C MET A 1 38.56 -23.93 8.39
N ILE A 2 38.37 -22.66 8.01
CA ILE A 2 37.30 -22.22 7.10
C ILE A 2 37.44 -22.81 5.68
N GLU A 3 38.67 -22.97 5.17
CA GLU A 3 38.96 -23.67 3.90
C GLU A 3 38.67 -25.17 3.90
N LYS A 4 38.68 -25.82 5.08
CA LYS A 4 38.33 -27.25 5.19
C LYS A 4 36.82 -27.46 5.26
N LEU A 5 36.08 -26.46 5.78
CA LEU A 5 34.62 -26.49 5.88
C LEU A 5 33.91 -26.27 4.54
N THR A 6 34.52 -25.55 3.59
CA THR A 6 33.98 -25.36 2.24
C THR A 6 34.14 -26.58 1.33
N SER A 7 35.10 -27.46 1.62
CA SER A 7 35.38 -28.66 0.80
C SER A 7 34.37 -29.81 0.96
N HIS A 8 33.39 -29.70 1.87
CA HIS A 8 32.38 -30.75 2.13
C HIS A 8 30.94 -30.27 1.91
N ILE A 9 30.75 -29.07 1.34
CA ILE A 9 29.44 -28.64 0.87
C ILE A 9 29.16 -29.40 -0.43
N PRO A 10 28.07 -30.18 -0.53
CA PRO A 10 27.76 -30.93 -1.75
C PRO A 10 27.65 -29.98 -2.96
N PRO A 11 28.05 -30.41 -4.17
CA PRO A 11 28.11 -29.58 -5.38
C PRO A 11 26.76 -29.00 -5.85
N LEU A 12 25.67 -29.23 -5.11
CA LEU A 12 24.33 -28.67 -5.33
C LEU A 12 24.21 -27.17 -5.02
N LEU A 13 25.27 -26.50 -4.53
CA LEU A 13 25.25 -25.08 -4.14
C LEU A 13 26.38 -24.25 -4.76
N GLN A 14 27.05 -24.77 -5.80
CA GLN A 14 27.94 -23.94 -6.62
C GLN A 14 27.09 -23.18 -7.64
N ILE A 15 26.57 -22.03 -7.22
CA ILE A 15 25.92 -21.07 -8.13
C ILE A 15 26.98 -20.64 -9.15
N PRO A 16 26.75 -20.83 -10.47
CA PRO A 16 27.73 -20.49 -11.48
C PRO A 16 28.12 -19.01 -11.36
N ALA A 17 29.43 -18.76 -11.21
CA ALA A 17 29.99 -17.42 -11.10
C ALA A 17 29.74 -16.65 -12.41
N GLY A 18 28.62 -15.94 -12.48
CA GLY A 18 28.20 -15.20 -13.68
C GLY A 18 26.72 -14.90 -13.77
N ASN A 19 25.86 -15.65 -13.07
CA ASN A 19 24.43 -15.33 -12.98
C ASN A 19 24.17 -14.56 -11.69
N ASP A 20 23.76 -13.30 -11.79
CA ASP A 20 23.36 -12.49 -10.63
C ASP A 20 22.21 -13.24 -9.92
N LEU A 21 22.38 -13.59 -8.64
CA LEU A 21 21.36 -14.30 -7.83
C LEU A 21 19.99 -13.62 -7.89
N LEU A 22 19.98 -12.31 -8.10
CA LEU A 22 18.78 -11.52 -8.32
C LEU A 22 18.04 -11.88 -9.62
N ASP A 23 18.75 -12.12 -10.72
CA ASP A 23 18.15 -12.52 -11.99
C ASP A 23 17.58 -13.94 -11.91
N LEU A 24 18.27 -14.83 -11.20
CA LEU A 24 17.78 -16.17 -10.88
C LEU A 24 16.45 -16.10 -10.13
N LEU A 25 16.39 -15.24 -9.11
CA LEU A 25 15.24 -15.07 -8.25
C LEU A 25 14.07 -14.45 -9.02
N ILE A 26 14.31 -13.41 -9.82
CA ILE A 26 13.31 -12.79 -10.71
C ILE A 26 12.74 -13.83 -11.69
N TYR A 27 13.60 -14.66 -12.30
CA TYR A 27 13.16 -15.68 -13.24
C TYR A 27 12.31 -16.77 -12.57
N THR A 28 12.76 -17.30 -11.43
CA THR A 28 11.99 -18.28 -10.64
C THR A 28 10.63 -17.73 -10.23
N LEU A 29 10.55 -16.46 -9.81
CA LEU A 29 9.29 -15.81 -9.48
C LEU A 29 8.40 -15.58 -10.69
N GLY A 30 8.96 -15.24 -11.84
CA GLY A 30 8.21 -15.11 -13.09
C GLY A 30 7.50 -16.41 -13.46
N ILE A 31 8.17 -17.55 -13.26
CA ILE A 31 7.54 -18.87 -13.46
C ILE A 31 6.46 -19.14 -12.40
N LEU A 32 6.75 -18.89 -11.13
CA LEU A 32 5.77 -19.10 -10.06
C LEU A 32 4.53 -18.21 -10.27
N PHE A 33 4.70 -17.00 -10.78
CA PHE A 33 3.62 -16.10 -11.18
C PHE A 33 2.75 -16.72 -12.27
N ILE A 34 3.35 -17.21 -13.37
CA ILE A 34 2.60 -17.86 -14.47
C ILE A 34 1.83 -19.08 -13.95
N LEU A 35 2.48 -19.93 -13.17
CA LEU A 35 1.83 -21.09 -12.55
C LEU A 35 0.71 -20.68 -11.59
N SER A 36 0.84 -19.53 -10.92
CA SER A 36 -0.17 -19.02 -9.98
C SER A 36 -1.39 -18.53 -10.74
N VAL A 37 -1.22 -17.85 -11.87
CA VAL A 37 -2.33 -17.47 -12.77
C VAL A 37 -3.06 -18.71 -13.29
N ILE A 38 -2.32 -19.75 -13.70
CA ILE A 38 -2.91 -21.02 -14.13
C ILE A 38 -3.72 -21.65 -12.99
N THR A 39 -3.14 -21.67 -11.78
CA THR A 39 -3.79 -22.22 -10.57
C THR A 39 -5.06 -21.45 -10.22
N GLU A 40 -5.03 -20.12 -10.32
CA GLU A 40 -6.17 -19.25 -10.07
C GLU A 40 -7.30 -19.54 -11.07
N LYS A 41 -6.99 -19.63 -12.37
CA LYS A 41 -7.97 -19.93 -13.42
C LYS A 41 -8.53 -21.32 -13.27
N LEU A 42 -7.70 -22.31 -12.97
CA LEU A 42 -8.15 -23.68 -12.71
C LEU A 42 -9.07 -23.73 -11.47
N THR A 43 -8.72 -22.99 -10.42
CA THR A 43 -9.58 -22.86 -9.22
C THR A 43 -10.92 -22.22 -9.55
N GLN A 44 -10.96 -21.18 -10.39
CA GLN A 44 -12.20 -20.56 -10.87
C GLN A 44 -13.08 -21.57 -11.65
N VAL A 45 -12.49 -22.34 -12.56
CA VAL A 45 -13.18 -23.40 -13.32
C VAL A 45 -13.75 -24.46 -12.39
N ILE A 46 -12.98 -24.86 -11.36
CA ILE A 46 -13.41 -25.83 -10.35
C ILE A 46 -14.63 -25.33 -9.57
N ARG A 47 -14.62 -24.05 -9.19
CA ARG A 47 -15.77 -23.43 -8.50
C ARG A 47 -17.00 -23.35 -9.40
N MET A 48 -16.81 -23.19 -10.71
CA MET A 48 -17.88 -23.14 -11.70
C MET A 48 -18.52 -24.52 -11.94
N TYR A 49 -17.76 -25.62 -11.82
CA TYR A 49 -18.23 -26.99 -12.07
C TYR A 49 -17.93 -27.97 -10.92
N PRO A 50 -18.49 -27.76 -9.71
CA PRO A 50 -18.10 -28.52 -8.52
C PRO A 50 -18.43 -30.01 -8.60
N HIS A 51 -19.50 -30.40 -9.32
CA HIS A 51 -19.87 -31.81 -9.48
C HIS A 51 -18.90 -32.55 -10.42
N THR A 52 -18.61 -31.98 -11.59
CA THR A 52 -17.65 -32.53 -12.55
C THR A 52 -16.25 -32.60 -11.92
N PHE A 53 -15.87 -31.59 -11.15
CA PHE A 53 -14.59 -31.59 -10.46
C PHE A 53 -14.44 -32.69 -9.41
N ARG A 54 -15.49 -33.01 -8.64
CA ARG A 54 -15.43 -34.13 -7.69
C ARG A 54 -15.13 -35.46 -8.39
N LEU A 55 -15.72 -35.69 -9.57
CA LEU A 55 -15.45 -36.87 -10.38
C LEU A 55 -14.01 -36.87 -10.92
N ILE A 56 -13.52 -35.71 -11.38
CA ILE A 56 -12.14 -35.53 -11.83
C ILE A 56 -11.16 -35.78 -10.68
N LEU A 57 -11.41 -35.23 -9.49
CA LEU A 57 -10.52 -35.40 -8.33
C LEU A 57 -10.45 -36.87 -7.86
N ILE A 58 -11.57 -37.60 -7.95
CA ILE A 58 -11.58 -39.05 -7.72
C ILE A 58 -10.74 -39.76 -8.78
N ALA A 59 -10.93 -39.44 -10.06
CA ALA A 59 -10.17 -40.05 -11.15
C ALA A 59 -8.66 -39.75 -11.03
N VAL A 60 -8.31 -38.51 -10.68
CA VAL A 60 -6.94 -38.06 -10.44
C VAL A 60 -6.36 -38.77 -9.21
N GLY A 61 -7.09 -38.85 -8.10
CA GLY A 61 -6.66 -39.57 -6.91
C GLY A 61 -6.40 -41.06 -7.18
N LEU A 62 -7.24 -41.70 -7.99
CA LEU A 62 -7.02 -43.06 -8.47
C LEU A 62 -5.79 -43.17 -9.40
N PHE A 63 -5.59 -42.18 -10.27
CA PHE A 63 -4.43 -42.12 -11.16
C PHE A 63 -3.11 -42.01 -10.39
N PHE A 64 -3.07 -41.18 -9.34
CA PHE A 64 -1.91 -41.05 -8.44
C PHE A 64 -1.74 -42.24 -7.49
N TYR A 65 -2.78 -43.04 -7.27
CA TYR A 65 -2.73 -44.20 -6.40
C TYR A 65 -1.93 -45.35 -7.00
N ILE A 66 -2.11 -45.62 -8.30
CA ILE A 66 -1.39 -46.67 -9.05
C ILE A 66 0.14 -46.62 -8.86
N PRO A 67 0.83 -45.49 -9.04
CA PRO A 67 2.28 -45.42 -8.89
C PRO A 67 2.79 -45.48 -7.46
N ILE A 68 2.03 -44.95 -6.50
CA ILE A 68 2.34 -45.10 -5.08
C ILE A 68 2.36 -46.58 -4.74
N VAL A 69 1.36 -47.33 -5.20
CA VAL A 69 1.28 -48.78 -5.01
C VAL A 69 2.44 -49.51 -5.67
N ASP A 70 2.75 -49.15 -6.91
CA ASP A 70 3.83 -49.78 -7.67
C ASP A 70 5.18 -49.63 -6.96
N SER A 71 5.44 -48.44 -6.39
CA SER A 71 6.65 -48.16 -5.61
C SER A 71 6.80 -48.99 -4.33
N PHE A 72 5.74 -49.66 -3.86
CA PHE A 72 5.79 -50.55 -2.71
C PHE A 72 5.97 -52.04 -3.07
N GLN A 73 6.00 -52.45 -4.35
CA GLN A 73 5.92 -53.88 -4.74
C GLN A 73 7.03 -54.83 -4.22
N SER A 74 8.09 -54.37 -3.55
CA SER A 74 9.22 -55.21 -3.16
C SER A 74 9.11 -55.94 -1.80
N GLY A 75 7.91 -56.16 -1.22
CA GLY A 75 7.79 -56.95 0.02
C GLY A 75 6.38 -57.35 0.47
N PRO A 76 6.19 -58.40 1.28
CA PRO A 76 4.86 -58.89 1.69
C PRO A 76 4.03 -57.87 2.49
N LEU A 77 4.70 -56.93 3.18
CA LEU A 77 4.03 -55.85 3.90
C LEU A 77 3.31 -54.88 2.94
N SER A 78 3.80 -54.72 1.71
CA SER A 78 3.20 -53.80 0.75
C SER A 78 1.90 -54.30 0.16
N ILE A 79 1.74 -55.61 0.00
CA ILE A 79 0.49 -56.20 -0.48
C ILE A 79 -0.63 -55.95 0.53
N VAL A 80 -0.35 -56.04 1.84
CA VAL A 80 -1.32 -55.75 2.90
C VAL A 80 -1.67 -54.26 2.94
N VAL A 81 -0.67 -53.38 2.86
CA VAL A 81 -0.87 -51.92 2.80
C VAL A 81 -1.63 -51.54 1.53
N PHE A 82 -1.35 -52.20 0.39
CA PHE A 82 -2.05 -52.02 -0.87
C PHE A 82 -3.53 -52.38 -0.74
N ILE A 83 -3.85 -53.60 -0.28
CA ILE A 83 -5.23 -54.06 -0.12
C ILE A 83 -6.00 -53.14 0.84
N ALA A 84 -5.37 -52.71 1.94
CA ALA A 84 -5.97 -51.79 2.89
C ALA A 84 -6.28 -50.41 2.26
N LEU A 85 -5.33 -49.83 1.52
CA LEU A 85 -5.53 -48.56 0.84
C LEU A 85 -6.55 -48.65 -0.31
N LEU A 86 -6.58 -49.78 -1.03
CA LEU A 86 -7.53 -50.04 -2.11
C LEU A 86 -8.95 -50.14 -1.55
N ALA A 87 -9.11 -50.84 -0.43
CA ALA A 87 -10.38 -50.94 0.28
C ALA A 87 -10.86 -49.57 0.78
N ILE A 88 -9.96 -48.75 1.34
CA ILE A 88 -10.26 -47.38 1.79
C ILE A 88 -10.70 -46.50 0.62
N ASN A 89 -9.97 -46.53 -0.50
CA ASN A 89 -10.30 -45.73 -1.68
C ASN A 89 -11.62 -46.18 -2.33
N THR A 90 -11.84 -47.49 -2.44
CA THR A 90 -13.10 -48.04 -2.97
C THR A 90 -14.28 -47.66 -2.09
N ALA A 91 -14.10 -47.67 -0.76
CA ALA A 91 -15.10 -47.20 0.19
C ALA A 91 -15.39 -45.70 0.06
N ILE A 92 -14.36 -44.86 -0.13
CA ILE A 92 -14.52 -43.41 -0.36
C ILE A 92 -15.29 -43.14 -1.65
N ILE A 93 -14.97 -43.85 -2.74
CA ILE A 93 -15.66 -43.72 -4.03
C ILE A 93 -17.11 -44.17 -3.92
N ALA A 94 -17.35 -45.34 -3.34
CA ALA A 94 -18.70 -45.86 -3.12
C ALA A 94 -19.54 -44.90 -2.25
N LEU A 95 -18.97 -44.35 -1.18
CA LEU A 95 -19.62 -43.34 -0.35
C LEU A 95 -19.90 -42.03 -1.11
N THR A 96 -19.00 -41.64 -2.03
CA THR A 96 -19.18 -40.40 -2.81
C THR A 96 -20.24 -40.58 -3.90
N VAL A 97 -20.25 -41.71 -4.60
CA VAL A 97 -21.28 -42.08 -5.59
C VAL A 97 -22.65 -42.29 -4.92
N ALA A 98 -22.69 -42.97 -3.77
CA ALA A 98 -23.91 -43.14 -3.00
C ALA A 98 -24.49 -41.78 -2.55
N ASN A 99 -23.64 -40.84 -2.13
CA ASN A 99 -24.04 -39.47 -1.80
C ASN A 99 -24.49 -38.63 -3.01
N LEU A 100 -24.02 -38.92 -4.23
CA LEU A 100 -24.52 -38.28 -5.46
C LEU A 100 -25.92 -38.78 -5.82
N SER A 101 -26.24 -40.05 -5.54
CA SER A 101 -27.56 -40.64 -5.84
C SER A 101 -28.64 -40.35 -4.79
N SER A 102 -28.23 -40.03 -3.55
CA SER A 102 -29.15 -39.88 -2.42
C SER A 102 -29.24 -38.42 -1.99
N THR A 103 -30.37 -37.78 -2.29
CA THR A 103 -30.75 -36.47 -1.73
C THR A 103 -31.04 -36.50 -0.22
N ARG A 104 -30.86 -37.64 0.46
CA ARG A 104 -31.04 -37.76 1.91
C ARG A 104 -29.74 -37.43 2.67
N LYS A 105 -29.86 -36.44 3.55
CA LYS A 105 -28.83 -35.90 4.45
C LYS A 105 -28.27 -36.98 5.40
N TYR A 106 -27.19 -37.66 5.02
CA TYR A 106 -26.44 -38.53 5.94
C TYR A 106 -25.40 -37.74 6.76
N ALA A 107 -25.27 -38.07 8.04
CA ALA A 107 -24.42 -37.36 9.02
C ALA A 107 -22.90 -37.44 8.76
N VAL A 108 -22.46 -38.38 7.93
CA VAL A 108 -21.03 -38.60 7.63
C VAL A 108 -20.46 -37.50 6.70
N THR A 109 -21.29 -36.81 5.92
CA THR A 109 -20.83 -35.69 5.06
C THR A 109 -20.53 -34.41 5.84
N ARG A 110 -20.81 -34.35 7.15
CA ARG A 110 -20.57 -33.15 7.97
C ARG A 110 -19.09 -32.77 8.06
N LYS A 111 -18.15 -33.71 7.84
CA LYS A 111 -16.70 -33.46 7.80
C LYS A 111 -16.19 -32.96 6.44
N PHE A 112 -16.89 -33.22 5.34
CA PHE A 112 -16.56 -32.68 4.00
C PHE A 112 -17.38 -31.43 3.65
N ARG A 113 -17.72 -30.62 4.66
CA ARG A 113 -18.46 -29.36 4.50
C ARG A 113 -17.67 -28.29 3.73
N ILE A 114 -16.35 -28.49 3.62
CA ILE A 114 -15.35 -27.66 2.91
C ILE A 114 -15.74 -27.36 1.45
N LEU A 115 -16.50 -28.25 0.80
CA LEU A 115 -16.90 -28.09 -0.61
C LEU A 115 -18.36 -27.64 -0.80
N GLN A 116 -19.11 -27.39 0.28
CA GLN A 116 -20.52 -26.98 0.19
C GLN A 116 -20.72 -25.46 0.28
N ASN A 117 -19.78 -24.71 0.87
CA ASN A 117 -19.92 -23.25 1.02
C ASN A 117 -19.54 -22.46 -0.24
N VAL A 118 -18.87 -23.08 -1.20
CA VAL A 118 -18.40 -22.45 -2.45
C VAL A 118 -19.56 -21.94 -3.34
N GLN A 119 -20.79 -22.42 -3.13
CA GLN A 119 -21.98 -22.04 -3.91
C GLN A 119 -22.92 -21.04 -3.23
N LYS A 120 -22.61 -20.53 -2.03
CA LYS A 120 -23.52 -19.57 -1.38
C LYS A 120 -23.37 -18.19 -2.03
N THR A 121 -24.15 -17.97 -3.08
CA THR A 121 -24.38 -16.68 -3.72
C THR A 121 -24.86 -15.67 -2.69
N LYS A 122 -24.33 -14.44 -2.80
CA LYS A 122 -24.66 -13.23 -2.03
C LYS A 122 -26.12 -13.23 -1.54
N GLY A 123 -26.37 -13.51 -0.26
CA GLY A 123 -27.70 -13.28 0.32
C GLY A 123 -28.12 -14.08 1.54
N ILE A 124 -27.50 -15.22 1.88
CA ILE A 124 -28.00 -16.04 3.01
C ILE A 124 -26.90 -16.41 4.01
N VAL A 125 -26.92 -15.66 5.11
CA VAL A 125 -26.34 -15.91 6.44
C VAL A 125 -24.87 -16.35 6.44
N SER A 126 -24.03 -15.34 6.68
CA SER A 126 -22.72 -15.36 7.35
C SER A 126 -22.25 -16.76 7.75
N ALA A 127 -21.58 -17.44 6.82
CA ALA A 127 -20.57 -18.40 7.23
C ALA A 127 -19.42 -17.59 7.83
N ASP A 128 -18.83 -18.07 8.92
CA ASP A 128 -17.64 -17.48 9.52
C ASP A 128 -16.61 -17.18 8.41
N PRO A 129 -16.25 -15.89 8.18
CA PRO A 129 -15.36 -15.50 7.09
C PRO A 129 -14.03 -16.25 7.16
N TYR A 130 -13.58 -16.60 8.37
CA TYR A 130 -12.36 -17.36 8.59
C TYR A 130 -12.44 -18.80 8.05
N LEU A 131 -13.61 -19.45 8.16
CA LEU A 131 -13.81 -20.79 7.59
C LEU A 131 -13.81 -20.73 6.07
N GLN A 132 -14.48 -19.72 5.48
CA GLN A 132 -14.50 -19.54 4.03
C GLN A 132 -13.09 -19.30 3.48
N GLU A 133 -12.29 -18.47 4.13
CA GLU A 133 -10.90 -18.21 3.75
C GLU A 133 -10.06 -19.50 3.81
N ARG A 134 -10.15 -20.28 4.89
CA ARG A 134 -9.44 -21.57 5.01
C ARG A 134 -9.82 -22.57 3.93
N GLU A 135 -11.10 -22.65 3.58
CA GLU A 135 -11.60 -23.53 2.52
C GLU A 135 -11.05 -23.11 1.16
N VAL A 136 -11.03 -21.79 0.88
CA VAL A 136 -10.45 -21.23 -0.33
C VAL A 136 -8.96 -21.51 -0.42
N THR A 137 -8.20 -21.28 0.65
CA THR A 137 -6.75 -21.50 0.70
C THR A 137 -6.39 -22.97 0.51
N LEU A 138 -7.11 -23.88 1.18
CA LEU A 138 -6.89 -25.32 1.02
C LEU A 138 -7.18 -25.79 -0.41
N LEU A 139 -8.26 -25.29 -1.02
CA LEU A 139 -8.59 -25.61 -2.40
C LEU A 139 -7.50 -25.10 -3.36
N SER A 140 -7.09 -23.84 -3.23
CA SER A 140 -6.01 -23.25 -4.04
C SER A 140 -4.70 -24.01 -3.88
N PHE A 141 -4.37 -24.47 -2.66
CA PHE A 141 -3.20 -25.31 -2.40
C PHE A 141 -3.29 -26.66 -3.13
N LEU A 142 -4.42 -27.37 -3.02
CA LEU A 142 -4.59 -28.67 -3.70
C LEU A 142 -4.49 -28.53 -5.22
N VAL A 143 -5.09 -27.48 -5.78
CA VAL A 143 -5.00 -27.18 -7.22
C VAL A 143 -3.56 -26.84 -7.60
N GLY A 144 -2.89 -26.00 -6.80
CA GLY A 144 -1.48 -25.66 -7.00
C GLY A 144 -0.57 -26.88 -6.93
N PHE A 145 -0.88 -27.87 -6.09
CA PHE A 145 -0.12 -29.12 -6.01
C PHE A 145 -0.25 -29.97 -7.27
N VAL A 146 -1.47 -30.11 -7.78
CA VAL A 146 -1.71 -30.83 -9.05
C VAL A 146 -0.98 -30.12 -10.20
N VAL A 147 -1.06 -28.80 -10.27
CA VAL A 147 -0.34 -28.00 -11.27
C VAL A 147 1.17 -28.21 -11.13
N ALA A 148 1.72 -28.08 -9.92
CA ALA A 148 3.15 -28.28 -9.67
C ALA A 148 3.62 -29.68 -10.09
N TYR A 149 2.84 -30.72 -9.79
CA TYR A 149 3.16 -32.09 -10.19
C TYR A 149 3.12 -32.29 -11.70
N VAL A 150 2.03 -31.87 -12.38
CA VAL A 150 1.86 -32.05 -13.83
C VAL A 150 2.95 -31.34 -14.63
N PHE A 151 3.37 -30.16 -14.16
CA PHE A 151 4.45 -29.39 -14.78
C PHE A 151 5.84 -29.80 -14.29
N ASN A 152 5.95 -30.82 -13.44
CA ASN A 152 7.20 -31.23 -12.76
C ASN A 152 7.94 -30.02 -12.14
N ALA A 153 7.18 -29.07 -11.60
CA ALA A 153 7.66 -27.83 -11.03
C ALA A 153 7.92 -28.00 -9.52
N ASP A 154 8.90 -28.82 -9.17
CA ASP A 154 9.31 -28.96 -7.77
C ASP A 154 10.21 -27.77 -7.38
N PHE A 155 9.87 -27.09 -6.29
CA PHE A 155 10.51 -25.86 -5.85
C PHE A 155 12.03 -25.99 -5.66
N LEU A 156 12.50 -27.15 -5.20
CA LEU A 156 13.92 -27.36 -4.92
C LEU A 156 14.70 -27.47 -6.23
N SER A 157 14.16 -28.15 -7.24
CA SER A 157 14.76 -28.13 -8.58
C SER A 157 14.64 -26.77 -9.25
N LEU A 158 13.56 -26.00 -9.02
CA LEU A 158 13.45 -24.64 -9.57
C LEU A 158 14.53 -23.71 -9.04
N ILE A 159 14.89 -23.84 -7.77
CA ILE A 159 15.98 -23.06 -7.17
C ILE A 159 17.34 -23.55 -7.66
N ALA A 160 17.53 -24.87 -7.76
CA ALA A 160 18.82 -25.46 -8.14
C ALA A 160 19.17 -25.18 -9.60
N ASP A 161 18.21 -25.31 -10.52
CA ASP A 161 18.40 -25.01 -11.94
C ASP A 161 17.07 -24.59 -12.60
N PRO A 162 16.72 -23.29 -12.56
CA PRO A 162 15.46 -22.82 -13.13
C PRO A 162 15.41 -22.93 -14.65
N THR A 163 16.56 -23.11 -15.33
CA THR A 163 16.58 -23.25 -16.79
C THR A 163 16.00 -24.58 -17.27
N GLN A 164 15.76 -25.54 -16.35
CA GLN A 164 15.08 -26.81 -16.60
C GLN A 164 13.58 -26.61 -16.88
N ILE A 165 12.99 -25.48 -16.47
CA ILE A 165 11.56 -25.23 -16.61
C ILE A 165 11.25 -24.93 -18.08
N GLY A 166 10.41 -25.77 -18.70
CA GLY A 166 10.08 -25.73 -20.13
C GLY A 166 11.09 -26.45 -21.04
N LYS A 167 12.29 -26.78 -20.53
CA LYS A 167 13.26 -27.67 -21.21
C LYS A 167 13.12 -29.13 -20.78
N ALA A 168 12.65 -29.36 -19.56
CA ALA A 168 12.13 -30.65 -19.17
C ALA A 168 11.00 -30.96 -20.14
N LYS A 169 11.25 -31.88 -21.09
CA LYS A 169 10.16 -32.48 -21.85
C LYS A 169 9.13 -32.90 -20.80
N PRO A 170 7.84 -32.52 -20.94
CA PRO A 170 6.82 -33.03 -20.04
C PRO A 170 7.05 -34.52 -19.99
N ILE A 171 7.36 -35.04 -18.81
CA ILE A 171 7.73 -36.44 -18.67
C ILE A 171 6.49 -37.18 -19.15
N GLU A 172 6.56 -37.84 -20.30
CA GLU A 172 5.36 -38.45 -20.86
C GLU A 172 5.01 -39.60 -19.91
N PRO A 173 3.77 -39.64 -19.37
CA PRO A 173 3.37 -40.71 -18.45
C PRO A 173 3.36 -42.07 -19.16
N PHE A 174 3.27 -42.03 -20.49
CA PHE A 174 3.23 -43.18 -21.38
C PHE A 174 4.18 -42.96 -22.54
N PHE A 175 4.98 -43.98 -22.87
CA PHE A 175 5.70 -44.02 -24.14
C PHE A 175 5.23 -45.20 -24.97
N PHE A 176 5.10 -45.00 -26.27
CA PHE A 176 4.81 -46.05 -27.23
C PHE A 176 6.12 -46.73 -27.65
N THR A 177 6.35 -47.93 -27.14
CA THR A 177 7.50 -48.74 -27.54
C THR A 177 6.97 -49.97 -28.26
N ASN A 178 7.33 -50.15 -29.53
CA ASN A 178 6.90 -51.29 -30.36
C ASN A 178 5.37 -51.49 -30.47
N GLY A 179 4.58 -50.41 -30.39
CA GLY A 179 3.11 -50.49 -30.46
C GLY A 179 2.42 -50.83 -29.14
N GLU A 180 3.18 -51.04 -28.07
CA GLU A 180 2.67 -51.19 -26.71
C GLU A 180 2.81 -49.88 -25.92
N ILE A 181 1.77 -49.58 -25.12
CA ILE A 181 1.78 -48.45 -24.19
C ILE A 181 2.53 -48.87 -22.95
N THR A 182 3.75 -48.38 -22.79
CA THR A 182 4.59 -48.62 -21.60
C THR A 182 4.51 -47.44 -20.64
N ILE A 183 4.35 -47.75 -19.34
CA ILE A 183 4.29 -46.76 -18.26
C ILE A 183 5.71 -46.28 -17.97
N ASN A 184 5.91 -44.97 -17.91
CA ASN A 184 7.21 -44.42 -17.55
C ASN A 184 7.43 -44.48 -16.03
N GLU A 185 8.15 -45.49 -15.54
CA GLU A 185 8.45 -45.64 -14.11
C GLU A 185 9.09 -44.39 -13.48
N ALA A 186 9.88 -43.62 -14.23
CA ALA A 186 10.50 -42.40 -13.73
C ALA A 186 9.46 -41.30 -13.43
N TYR A 187 8.39 -41.19 -14.23
CA TYR A 187 7.26 -40.28 -13.98
C TYR A 187 6.59 -40.55 -12.63
N PHE A 188 6.58 -41.82 -12.27
CA PHE A 188 5.87 -42.36 -11.13
C PHE A 188 6.77 -42.61 -9.91
N SER A 189 8.08 -42.40 -10.07
CA SER A 189 9.06 -42.52 -8.99
C SER A 189 8.94 -41.36 -7.99
N PHE A 190 8.03 -41.49 -7.03
CA PHE A 190 7.84 -40.46 -6.00
C PHE A 190 8.96 -40.52 -4.98
N ARG A 191 9.97 -39.66 -5.15
CA ARG A 191 10.96 -39.41 -4.08
C ARG A 191 10.34 -38.43 -3.08
N PHE A 192 10.42 -38.78 -1.80
CA PHE A 192 9.89 -37.94 -0.71
C PHE A 192 10.34 -36.48 -0.79
N ILE A 193 11.61 -36.25 -1.15
CA ILE A 193 12.19 -34.90 -1.33
C ILE A 193 11.49 -34.13 -2.46
N THR A 194 11.22 -34.76 -3.60
CA THR A 194 10.49 -34.15 -4.72
C THR A 194 9.05 -33.85 -4.31
N GLY A 195 8.44 -34.72 -3.49
CA GLY A 195 7.13 -34.48 -2.87
C GLY A 195 7.08 -33.20 -2.03
N ILE A 196 8.11 -32.95 -1.22
CA ILE A 196 8.25 -31.68 -0.48
C ILE A 196 8.39 -30.51 -1.45
N GLY A 197 9.19 -30.65 -2.51
CA GLY A 197 9.33 -29.65 -3.56
C GLY A 197 8.00 -29.25 -4.19
N PHE A 198 7.15 -30.21 -4.56
CA PHE A 198 5.81 -29.93 -5.09
C PHE A 198 4.89 -29.26 -4.07
N ALA A 199 4.94 -29.68 -2.80
CA ALA A 199 4.15 -29.07 -1.73
C ALA A 199 4.54 -27.60 -1.48
N LEU A 200 5.84 -27.28 -1.54
CA LEU A 200 6.32 -25.91 -1.44
C LEU A 200 5.88 -25.07 -2.64
N THR A 201 6.00 -25.59 -3.87
CA THR A 201 5.47 -24.90 -5.05
C THR A 201 3.98 -24.63 -4.88
N ALA A 202 3.18 -25.65 -4.52
CA ALA A 202 1.74 -25.51 -4.28
C ALA A 202 1.38 -24.44 -3.25
N PHE A 203 2.16 -24.35 -2.16
CA PHE A 203 2.03 -23.32 -1.15
C PHE A 203 2.23 -21.93 -1.74
N PHE A 204 3.29 -21.72 -2.51
CA PHE A 204 3.54 -20.45 -3.20
C PHE A 204 2.42 -20.11 -4.20
N LEU A 205 1.95 -21.07 -4.99
CA LEU A 205 0.85 -20.85 -5.93
C LEU A 205 -0.46 -20.45 -5.24
N SER A 206 -0.67 -20.90 -4.00
CA SER A 206 -1.89 -20.62 -3.22
C SER A 206 -2.04 -19.16 -2.78
N PHE A 207 -0.95 -18.39 -2.73
CA PHE A 207 -1.00 -16.94 -2.43
C PHE A 207 -1.62 -16.10 -3.55
N GLY A 208 -1.78 -16.67 -4.74
CA GLY A 208 -2.41 -16.02 -5.89
C GLY A 208 -1.50 -15.01 -6.61
N SER A 209 -1.97 -14.58 -7.77
CA SER A 209 -1.22 -13.74 -8.72
C SER A 209 -0.83 -12.37 -8.16
N LYS A 210 -1.67 -11.78 -7.30
CA LYS A 210 -1.42 -10.47 -6.66
C LYS A 210 -0.14 -10.47 -5.81
N PHE A 211 0.07 -11.50 -4.99
CA PHE A 211 1.27 -11.62 -4.16
C PHE A 211 2.56 -11.60 -4.98
N PHE A 212 2.58 -12.34 -6.09
CA PHE A 212 3.75 -12.40 -6.97
C PHE A 212 3.97 -11.11 -7.76
N HIS A 213 2.90 -10.40 -8.13
CA HIS A 213 3.00 -9.07 -8.75
C HIS A 213 3.70 -8.11 -7.80
N ASP A 214 3.22 -8.01 -6.55
CA ASP A 214 3.80 -7.14 -5.53
C ASP A 214 5.26 -7.50 -5.23
N LEU A 215 5.58 -8.80 -5.18
CA LEU A 215 6.94 -9.28 -4.92
C LEU A 215 7.88 -9.01 -6.11
N LEU A 216 7.42 -9.19 -7.34
CA LEU A 216 8.20 -8.91 -8.55
C LEU A 216 8.46 -7.41 -8.72
N ASP A 217 7.47 -6.56 -8.44
CA ASP A 217 7.63 -5.10 -8.42
C ASP A 217 8.69 -4.66 -7.41
N ASN A 218 8.62 -5.19 -6.18
CA ASN A 218 9.61 -4.90 -5.14
C ASN A 218 11.03 -5.32 -5.56
N LEU A 219 11.19 -6.49 -6.20
CA LEU A 219 12.50 -6.92 -6.67
C LEU A 219 13.03 -6.11 -7.85
N LEU A 220 12.16 -5.68 -8.76
CA LEU A 220 12.55 -4.78 -9.84
C LEU A 220 12.96 -3.40 -9.29
N GLN A 221 12.27 -2.90 -8.27
CA GLN A 221 12.69 -1.69 -7.55
C GLN A 221 14.06 -1.88 -6.91
N VAL A 222 14.29 -2.99 -6.19
CA VAL A 222 15.61 -3.30 -5.61
C VAL A 222 16.69 -3.44 -6.69
N LYS A 223 16.38 -4.06 -7.84
CA LYS A 223 17.29 -4.16 -8.98
C LYS A 223 17.66 -2.79 -9.54
N ASN A 224 16.67 -1.90 -9.71
CA ASN A 224 16.89 -0.54 -10.17
C ASN A 224 17.70 0.27 -9.16
N LEU A 225 17.42 0.14 -7.86
CA LEU A 225 18.22 0.76 -6.79
C LEU A 225 19.68 0.27 -6.81
N ARG A 226 19.91 -1.05 -6.92
CA ARG A 226 21.26 -1.62 -7.02
C ARG A 226 22.00 -1.13 -8.26
N ARG A 227 21.32 -1.03 -9.40
CA ARG A 227 21.89 -0.47 -10.63
C ARG A 227 22.28 1.00 -10.44
N ASN A 228 21.39 1.81 -9.89
CA ASN A 228 21.65 3.23 -9.61
C ASN A 228 22.82 3.40 -8.64
N LEU A 229 22.90 2.58 -7.57
CA LEU A 229 24.03 2.59 -6.63
C LEU A 229 25.35 2.18 -7.30
N THR A 230 25.31 1.22 -8.22
CA THR A 230 26.51 0.79 -8.96
C THR A 230 26.99 1.87 -9.93
N GLU A 231 26.06 2.57 -10.60
CA GLU A 231 26.37 3.73 -11.45
C GLU A 231 26.94 4.91 -10.63
N ILE A 232 26.47 5.11 -9.39
CA ILE A 232 27.01 6.12 -8.45
C ILE A 232 28.40 5.72 -7.91
N THR A 233 28.65 4.42 -7.74
CA THR A 233 29.90 3.91 -7.12
C THR A 233 31.04 3.79 -8.12
N GLN A 234 30.78 3.82 -9.43
CA GLN A 234 31.86 4.01 -10.39
C GLN A 234 32.43 5.42 -10.17
N PRO A 235 33.72 5.55 -9.79
CA PRO A 235 34.32 6.85 -9.60
C PRO A 235 34.34 7.55 -10.96
N GLN A 236 33.37 8.42 -11.18
CA GLN A 236 33.42 9.39 -12.26
C GLN A 236 34.64 10.24 -11.98
N THR A 237 35.71 9.90 -12.70
CA THR A 237 36.93 10.68 -12.72
C THR A 237 36.56 12.03 -13.30
N SER A 238 36.55 13.03 -12.42
CA SER A 238 36.58 14.46 -12.74
C SER A 238 35.44 14.98 -13.63
N THR A 239 34.23 15.10 -13.09
CA THR A 239 33.35 16.20 -13.49
C THR A 239 33.65 17.40 -12.59
N THR A 240 34.00 18.51 -13.24
CA THR A 240 34.19 19.83 -12.64
C THR A 240 33.11 20.13 -11.59
N PRO A 241 33.48 20.56 -10.37
CA PRO A 241 32.51 20.94 -9.34
C PRO A 241 31.68 22.12 -9.89
N GLY A 242 30.41 21.91 -10.20
CA GLY A 242 29.59 23.01 -10.72
C GLY A 242 28.13 22.73 -11.03
N ASN A 243 27.76 21.57 -11.60
CA ASN A 243 26.41 21.37 -12.14
C ASN A 243 25.74 20.10 -11.60
N LEU A 244 25.42 20.07 -10.32
CA LEU A 244 24.48 19.09 -9.79
C LEU A 244 23.06 19.49 -10.24
N THR A 245 22.33 18.54 -10.80
CA THR A 245 20.91 18.73 -11.15
C THR A 245 20.05 18.80 -9.88
N PRO A 246 18.89 19.48 -9.90
CA PRO A 246 17.96 19.49 -8.77
C PRO A 246 17.63 18.08 -8.25
N THR A 247 17.50 17.11 -9.15
CA THR A 247 17.22 15.71 -8.83
C THR A 247 18.34 15.05 -8.02
N GLN A 248 19.60 15.31 -8.38
CA GLN A 248 20.76 14.78 -7.64
C GLN A 248 20.85 15.39 -6.24
N ILE A 249 20.61 16.70 -6.13
CA ILE A 249 20.60 17.41 -4.83
C ILE A 249 19.47 16.89 -3.94
N LYS A 250 18.29 16.62 -4.52
CA LYS A 250 17.14 16.06 -3.79
C LYS A 250 17.42 14.63 -3.30
N ALA A 251 17.96 13.76 -4.15
CA ALA A 251 18.34 12.39 -3.76
C ALA A 251 19.41 12.39 -2.65
N PHE A 252 20.37 13.32 -2.74
CA PHE A 252 21.35 13.54 -1.68
C PHE A 252 20.67 13.95 -0.37
N LEU A 253 19.77 14.93 -0.43
CA LEU A 253 19.04 15.42 0.73
C LEU A 253 18.20 14.32 1.40
N THR A 254 17.48 13.51 0.62
CA THR A 254 16.73 12.34 1.13
C THR A 254 17.64 11.38 1.88
N THR A 255 18.85 11.11 1.36
CA THR A 255 19.82 10.20 2.00
C THR A 255 20.39 10.77 3.30
N LYS A 256 20.46 12.10 3.43
CA LYS A 256 20.99 12.77 4.63
C LYS A 256 19.92 13.22 5.61
N PHE A 257 18.64 13.08 5.27
CA PHE A 257 17.53 13.63 6.07
C PHE A 257 17.49 13.11 7.51
N ASP A 258 17.76 11.81 7.71
CA ASP A 258 17.82 11.22 9.06
C ASP A 258 19.00 11.72 9.90
N ILE A 259 20.07 12.21 9.27
CA ILE A 259 21.18 12.87 9.96
C ILE A 259 20.72 14.27 10.38
N LEU A 260 20.04 14.99 9.49
CA LEU A 260 19.53 16.34 9.75
C LEU A 260 18.55 16.37 10.94
N LYS A 261 17.65 15.37 11.04
CA LYS A 261 16.71 15.21 12.16
C LYS A 261 17.37 15.10 13.53
N LYS A 262 18.66 14.75 13.62
CA LYS A 262 19.39 14.65 14.89
C LYS A 262 19.85 16.00 15.43
N TYR A 263 19.85 17.04 14.60
CA TYR A 263 20.28 18.37 15.03
C TYR A 263 19.16 19.07 15.81
N PRO A 264 19.47 19.64 16.99
CA PRO A 264 18.48 20.30 17.82
C PRO A 264 17.88 21.50 17.10
N GLY A 265 16.55 21.49 16.97
CA GLY A 265 15.79 22.56 16.35
C GLY A 265 15.67 22.48 14.83
N PHE A 266 16.23 21.44 14.19
CA PHE A 266 15.98 21.18 12.77
C PHE A 266 14.49 20.92 12.52
N GLU A 267 13.92 21.60 11.52
CA GLU A 267 12.49 21.53 11.20
C GLU A 267 12.27 20.95 9.81
N SER A 268 12.91 21.52 8.80
CA SER A 268 12.77 21.09 7.41
C SER A 268 14.02 21.39 6.57
N ALA A 269 14.10 20.78 5.40
CA ALA A 269 15.12 21.06 4.40
C ALA A 269 14.50 21.07 3.01
N ASN A 270 14.73 22.15 2.27
CA ASN A 270 14.16 22.37 0.96
C ASN A 270 15.27 22.63 -0.07
N VAL A 271 15.04 22.22 -1.32
CA VAL A 271 15.91 22.59 -2.44
C VAL A 271 15.33 23.84 -3.07
N GLU A 272 16.04 24.95 -2.96
CA GLU A 272 15.63 26.24 -3.51
C GLU A 272 16.52 26.62 -4.69
N ALA A 273 15.98 27.43 -5.59
CA ALA A 273 16.77 28.06 -6.63
C ALA A 273 16.86 29.56 -6.39
N GLU A 274 18.04 30.04 -6.05
CA GLU A 274 18.33 31.45 -5.84
C GLU A 274 18.83 32.06 -7.14
N LEU A 275 18.16 33.12 -7.62
CA LEU A 275 18.60 33.86 -8.80
C LEU A 275 19.71 34.83 -8.37
N THR A 276 20.94 34.59 -8.83
CA THR A 276 22.07 35.49 -8.60
C THR A 276 22.40 36.28 -9.87
N SER A 277 23.20 37.34 -9.76
CA SER A 277 23.71 38.07 -10.92
C SER A 277 24.52 37.19 -11.89
N ALA A 278 25.03 36.04 -11.43
CA ALA A 278 25.75 35.05 -12.22
C ALA A 278 24.86 33.93 -12.78
N GLY A 279 23.54 33.95 -12.52
CA GLY A 279 22.58 32.94 -12.96
C GLY A 279 21.82 32.26 -11.80
N LYS A 280 20.99 31.27 -12.16
CA LYS A 280 20.19 30.47 -11.22
C LYS A 280 21.10 29.48 -10.49
N LYS A 281 21.24 29.64 -9.17
CA LYS A 281 22.02 28.75 -8.31
C LYS A 281 21.06 27.90 -7.47
N ILE A 282 21.20 26.58 -7.54
CA ILE A 282 20.41 25.67 -6.71
C ILE A 282 21.13 25.52 -5.36
N LEU A 283 20.40 25.71 -4.27
CA LEU A 283 20.91 25.58 -2.90
C LEU A 283 19.95 24.75 -2.04
N ILE A 284 20.46 24.23 -0.94
CA ILE A 284 19.64 23.60 0.09
C ILE A 284 19.38 24.64 1.19
N ASN A 285 18.12 24.98 1.43
CA ASN A 285 17.74 25.80 2.57
C ASN A 285 17.34 24.90 3.74
N LEU A 286 18.08 24.97 4.84
CA LEU A 286 17.83 24.23 6.08
C LEU A 286 17.14 25.16 7.08
N HIS A 287 15.98 24.76 7.56
CA HIS A 287 15.18 25.54 8.49
C HIS A 287 15.35 25.04 9.91
N PHE A 288 15.62 25.98 10.83
CA PHE A 288 15.73 25.72 12.25
C PHE A 288 14.81 26.63 13.07
N ASN A 289 14.09 26.02 14.00
CA ASN A 289 13.17 26.71 14.92
C ASN A 289 13.84 27.27 16.18
N LYS A 290 15.17 27.15 16.27
CA LYS A 290 16.03 27.69 17.32
C LYS A 290 17.28 28.26 16.68
N GLU A 291 17.95 29.14 17.41
CA GLU A 291 19.28 29.63 17.02
C GLU A 291 20.24 28.45 16.87
N VAL A 292 20.92 28.40 15.73
CA VAL A 292 21.83 27.32 15.37
C VAL A 292 23.23 27.72 15.80
N THR A 293 23.86 26.92 16.66
CA THR A 293 25.22 27.20 17.12
C THR A 293 26.21 27.17 15.94
N ASP A 294 27.27 27.99 16.01
CA ASP A 294 28.30 28.04 14.96
C ASP A 294 28.94 26.67 14.67
N GLU A 295 29.01 25.81 15.69
CA GLU A 295 29.47 24.43 15.54
C GLU A 295 28.56 23.62 14.63
N ILE A 296 27.24 23.71 14.80
CA ILE A 296 26.27 23.02 13.95
C ILE A 296 26.32 23.58 12.53
N LYS A 297 26.42 24.92 12.36
CA LYS A 297 26.57 25.55 11.04
C LYS A 297 27.77 24.99 10.30
N ARG A 298 28.94 24.98 10.95
CA ARG A 298 30.19 24.48 10.37
C ARG A 298 30.10 22.99 10.02
N GLN A 299 29.46 22.18 10.86
CA GLN A 299 29.26 20.76 10.57
C GLN A 299 28.35 20.54 9.35
N LEU A 300 27.23 21.25 9.28
CA LEU A 300 26.32 21.19 8.14
C LEU A 300 27.03 21.65 6.88
N GLU A 301 27.65 22.83 6.89
CA GLU A 301 28.45 23.34 5.77
C GLU A 301 29.51 22.32 5.33
N THR A 302 30.23 21.68 6.26
CA THR A 302 31.22 20.64 5.92
C THR A 302 30.59 19.42 5.24
N ILE A 303 29.41 18.99 5.69
CA ILE A 303 28.69 17.84 5.09
C ILE A 303 28.33 18.13 3.64
N PHE A 304 27.79 19.32 3.35
CA PHE A 304 27.30 19.67 2.01
C PHE A 304 28.40 20.23 1.09
N GLN A 305 29.42 20.90 1.64
CA GLN A 305 30.56 21.44 0.89
C GLN A 305 31.44 20.33 0.32
N LYS A 306 31.56 19.18 1.01
CA LYS A 306 32.23 18.00 0.46
C LYS A 306 31.64 17.52 -0.86
N GLU A 307 30.35 17.80 -1.07
CA GLU A 307 29.59 17.43 -2.27
C GLU A 307 29.41 18.61 -3.23
N GLY A 308 29.97 19.78 -2.90
CA GLY A 308 29.82 21.01 -3.69
C GLY A 308 28.41 21.61 -3.67
N ILE A 309 27.57 21.25 -2.70
CA ILE A 309 26.19 21.76 -2.59
C ILE A 309 26.18 22.99 -1.67
N PRO A 310 25.77 24.17 -2.17
CA PRO A 310 25.63 25.36 -1.32
C PRO A 310 24.44 25.19 -0.37
N VAL A 311 24.62 25.60 0.88
CA VAL A 311 23.60 25.53 1.93
C VAL A 311 23.31 26.92 2.46
N LYS A 312 22.03 27.21 2.67
CA LYS A 312 21.54 28.39 3.38
C LYS A 312 20.87 27.89 4.65
N ILE A 313 21.25 28.45 5.81
CA ILE A 313 20.64 28.10 7.09
C ILE A 313 19.71 29.25 7.46
N SER A 314 18.41 28.97 7.50
CA SER A 314 17.39 29.91 7.91
C SER A 314 17.02 29.65 9.37
N GLU A 315 17.39 30.57 10.24
CA GLU A 315 17.09 30.50 11.69
C GLU A 315 15.96 31.44 12.04
N ASN A 316 15.16 31.05 13.03
CA ASN A 316 14.18 31.93 13.68
C ASN A 316 13.27 32.66 12.68
N LYS A 317 13.04 32.11 11.48
CA LYS A 317 11.92 32.57 10.65
C LYS A 317 10.69 32.36 11.53
N PRO A 318 9.89 33.39 11.81
CA PRO A 318 8.64 33.20 12.51
C PRO A 318 7.76 32.34 11.60
N VAL A 319 7.84 31.03 11.80
CA VAL A 319 6.85 30.10 11.27
C VAL A 319 5.55 30.56 11.91
N ALA A 320 4.59 31.00 11.10
CA ALA A 320 3.27 31.28 11.62
C ALA A 320 2.74 29.97 12.20
N ARG A 321 2.80 29.86 13.53
CA ARG A 321 2.21 28.72 14.23
C ARG A 321 0.71 28.96 14.26
N VAL A 322 0.00 28.40 13.29
CA VAL A 322 -1.44 28.23 13.38
C VAL A 322 -1.66 27.41 14.66
N LYS A 323 -2.40 27.94 15.63
CA LYS A 323 -2.72 27.18 16.83
C LYS A 323 -3.73 26.11 16.44
N VAL A 324 -3.24 24.92 16.10
CA VAL A 324 -4.11 23.80 15.75
C VAL A 324 -4.87 23.36 16.98
N GLY A 325 -6.19 23.35 16.85
CA GLY A 325 -7.04 22.61 17.75
C GLY A 325 -7.70 21.46 17.02
N LYS A 326 -8.18 20.51 17.81
CA LYS A 326 -9.00 19.41 17.35
C LYS A 326 -10.45 19.81 17.52
N VAL A 327 -11.29 19.41 16.57
CA VAL A 327 -12.73 19.59 16.67
C VAL A 327 -13.41 18.24 16.46
N SER A 328 -14.43 17.99 17.28
CA SER A 328 -15.29 16.82 17.12
C SER A 328 -16.70 17.17 17.61
N HIS A 329 -17.70 16.54 17.01
CA HIS A 329 -19.05 16.61 17.56
C HIS A 329 -19.10 16.00 18.98
N VAL A 330 -19.95 16.52 19.88
CA VAL A 330 -19.98 16.06 21.28
C VAL A 330 -20.38 14.59 21.39
N ASN A 331 -21.31 14.16 20.55
CA ASN A 331 -21.84 12.80 20.57
C ASN A 331 -20.92 11.79 19.86
N GLU A 332 -19.91 12.26 19.13
CA GLU A 332 -19.10 11.43 18.23
C GLU A 332 -17.61 11.76 18.37
N ALA A 333 -17.10 11.63 19.59
CA ALA A 333 -15.71 11.97 19.94
C ALA A 333 -14.64 11.18 19.15
N ASN A 334 -15.02 10.11 18.45
CA ASN A 334 -14.12 9.33 17.60
C ASN A 334 -13.88 9.97 16.24
N TYR A 335 -14.81 10.82 15.76
CA TYR A 335 -14.63 11.55 14.51
C TYR A 335 -13.96 12.88 14.82
N ILE A 336 -12.65 12.94 14.58
CA ILE A 336 -11.83 14.11 14.82
C ILE A 336 -11.51 14.83 13.52
N GLY A 337 -11.50 16.14 13.56
CA GLY A 337 -10.92 16.98 12.52
C GLY A 337 -10.08 18.09 13.13
N SER A 338 -9.67 19.00 12.26
CA SER A 338 -8.77 20.10 12.55
C SER A 338 -9.48 21.43 12.46
N ILE A 339 -8.99 22.40 13.22
CA ILE A 339 -9.41 23.79 13.15
C ILE A 339 -8.50 24.53 12.18
N ALA A 340 -9.08 25.31 11.26
CA ALA A 340 -8.34 26.10 10.29
C ALA A 340 -7.87 27.44 10.90
N CYS A 341 -8.74 28.44 10.91
CA CYS A 341 -8.43 29.80 11.34
C CYS A 341 -9.64 30.49 11.97
N GLY A 342 -9.39 31.63 12.61
CA GLY A 342 -10.44 32.54 13.06
C GLY A 342 -10.94 33.42 11.92
N LEU A 343 -12.25 33.61 11.82
CA LEU A 343 -12.90 34.50 10.87
C LEU A 343 -13.73 35.54 11.59
N ARG A 344 -13.82 36.75 11.03
CA ARG A 344 -14.66 37.84 11.55
C ARG A 344 -15.54 38.40 10.45
N ASP A 345 -16.83 38.55 10.76
CA ASP A 345 -17.79 39.22 9.89
C ASP A 345 -17.72 40.76 10.02
N GLU A 346 -18.48 41.47 9.19
CA GLU A 346 -18.57 42.94 9.22
C GLU A 346 -19.11 43.50 10.55
N ASN A 347 -19.85 42.70 11.32
CA ASN A 347 -20.42 43.07 12.61
C ASN A 347 -19.44 42.82 13.78
N GLY A 348 -18.26 42.27 13.50
CA GLY A 348 -17.27 41.89 14.51
C GLY A 348 -17.53 40.55 15.18
N THR A 349 -18.48 39.74 14.70
CA THR A 349 -18.72 38.38 15.18
C THR A 349 -17.54 37.51 14.78
N GLU A 350 -16.85 36.97 15.79
CA GLU A 350 -15.75 36.04 15.57
C GLU A 350 -16.26 34.59 15.52
N SER A 351 -15.66 33.81 14.61
CA SER A 351 -15.93 32.40 14.43
C SER A 351 -14.64 31.63 14.14
N VAL A 352 -14.72 30.31 14.19
CA VAL A 352 -13.63 29.39 13.88
C VAL A 352 -14.06 28.49 12.73
N LEU A 353 -13.24 28.42 11.69
CA LEU A 353 -13.48 27.64 10.48
C LEU A 353 -12.99 26.19 10.61
N THR A 354 -13.78 25.24 10.11
CA THR A 354 -13.42 23.84 9.89
C THR A 354 -14.29 23.24 8.75
N CYS A 355 -14.19 21.94 8.47
CA CYS A 355 -15.08 21.24 7.53
C CYS A 355 -16.39 20.82 8.20
N ALA A 356 -17.53 20.89 7.51
CA ALA A 356 -18.82 20.48 8.06
C ALA A 356 -18.93 18.96 8.21
N HIS A 357 -18.35 18.17 7.30
CA HIS A 357 -18.38 16.71 7.44
C HIS A 357 -17.74 16.25 8.76
N VAL A 358 -16.81 17.01 9.34
CA VAL A 358 -16.22 16.69 10.64
C VAL A 358 -17.25 16.73 11.76
N LEU A 359 -18.19 17.67 11.69
CA LEU A 359 -19.27 17.81 12.66
C LEU A 359 -20.46 16.88 12.36
N LEU A 360 -20.53 16.37 11.14
CA LEU A 360 -21.50 15.36 10.67
C LEU A 360 -20.92 13.94 10.64
N SER A 361 -19.79 13.72 11.32
CA SER A 361 -19.24 12.37 11.51
C SER A 361 -18.85 11.67 10.20
N GLY A 362 -18.29 12.46 9.29
CA GLY A 362 -17.85 12.04 7.97
C GLY A 362 -18.95 12.01 6.91
N ASN A 363 -20.18 12.41 7.24
CA ASN A 363 -21.29 12.38 6.31
C ASN A 363 -21.39 13.66 5.46
N PHE A 364 -21.90 13.49 4.25
CA PHE A 364 -22.30 14.58 3.36
C PHE A 364 -23.83 14.67 3.31
N GLU A 365 -24.40 15.73 3.89
CA GLU A 365 -25.84 15.87 4.13
C GLU A 365 -26.31 17.32 3.91
N PRO A 366 -26.20 17.86 2.69
CA PRO A 366 -26.45 19.28 2.40
C PRO A 366 -27.85 19.75 2.84
N ASP A 367 -28.86 18.90 2.67
CA ASP A 367 -30.25 19.18 3.04
C ASP A 367 -30.44 19.39 4.56
N LYS A 368 -29.55 18.85 5.40
CA LYS A 368 -29.67 18.99 6.86
C LYS A 368 -29.07 20.29 7.39
N ILE A 369 -28.04 20.82 6.73
CA ILE A 369 -27.23 21.93 7.24
C ILE A 369 -27.47 23.25 6.53
N ASN A 370 -27.79 23.25 5.24
CA ASN A 370 -27.85 24.49 4.44
C ASN A 370 -28.97 25.46 4.86
N ASP A 371 -29.95 25.02 5.66
CA ASP A 371 -31.16 25.79 6.01
C ASP A 371 -31.46 25.90 7.52
N LYS A 372 -30.52 25.50 8.40
CA LYS A 372 -30.80 25.45 9.85
C LYS A 372 -29.84 26.30 10.66
N ASN A 373 -30.40 27.04 11.63
CA ASN A 373 -29.65 27.38 12.84
C ASN A 373 -29.35 26.07 13.56
N LEU A 374 -28.16 25.56 13.31
CA LEU A 374 -27.55 24.53 14.11
C LEU A 374 -27.22 25.24 15.42
N ASP A 375 -27.82 24.83 16.54
CA ASP A 375 -27.39 25.27 17.87
C ASP A 375 -26.96 24.02 18.63
N GLU A 376 -26.04 23.30 18.02
CA GLU A 376 -25.53 22.03 18.50
C GLU A 376 -24.22 22.27 19.26
N ASN A 377 -24.12 21.62 20.42
CA ASN A 377 -22.92 21.70 21.23
C ASN A 377 -21.78 20.95 20.54
N VAL A 378 -20.65 21.62 20.37
CA VAL A 378 -19.43 21.05 19.79
C VAL A 378 -18.31 21.04 20.83
N ASN A 379 -17.52 19.96 20.83
CA ASN A 379 -16.31 19.87 21.62
C ASN A 379 -15.15 20.46 20.82
N LEU A 380 -14.67 21.61 21.26
CA LEU A 380 -13.51 22.28 20.68
C LEU A 380 -12.31 22.03 21.61
N THR A 381 -11.29 21.32 21.14
CA THR A 381 -10.06 21.12 21.93
C THR A 381 -8.98 22.05 21.40
N LEU A 382 -8.79 23.20 22.06
CA LEU A 382 -7.72 24.14 21.75
C LEU A 382 -6.58 23.95 22.77
N ARG A 383 -5.36 23.67 22.31
CA ARG A 383 -4.16 23.53 23.17
C ARG A 383 -4.35 22.60 24.38
N HIS A 384 -4.95 21.42 24.14
CA HIS A 384 -5.27 20.41 25.17
C HIS A 384 -6.37 20.81 26.17
N GLU A 385 -6.95 22.00 26.06
CA GLU A 385 -8.12 22.39 26.83
C GLU A 385 -9.39 22.11 26.04
N LYS A 386 -10.28 21.28 26.60
CA LYS A 386 -11.62 21.09 26.06
C LYS A 386 -12.46 22.32 26.41
N LYS A 387 -12.91 23.03 25.38
CA LYS A 387 -13.83 24.16 25.47
C LYS A 387 -15.14 23.80 24.79
N HIS A 388 -16.25 24.23 25.40
CA HIS A 388 -17.55 24.16 24.76
C HIS A 388 -17.68 25.31 23.76
N ALA A 389 -18.08 24.99 22.55
CA ALA A 389 -18.41 25.94 21.50
C ALA A 389 -19.73 25.55 20.85
N SER A 390 -20.35 26.47 20.11
CA SER A 390 -21.58 26.18 19.35
C SER A 390 -21.29 26.21 17.86
N TRP A 391 -21.69 25.15 17.15
CA TRP A 391 -21.72 25.16 15.69
C TRP A 391 -22.93 25.99 15.27
N PHE A 392 -22.73 27.13 14.61
CA PHE A 392 -23.83 28.04 14.29
C PHE A 392 -24.10 28.19 12.79
N TYR A 393 -23.15 27.79 11.93
CA TYR A 393 -23.32 27.81 10.49
C TYR A 393 -22.59 26.63 9.85
N GLY A 394 -23.25 25.95 8.91
CA GLY A 394 -22.68 24.87 8.12
C GLY A 394 -23.16 24.95 6.68
N TYR A 395 -22.32 24.55 5.73
CA TYR A 395 -22.69 24.50 4.33
C TYR A 395 -21.95 23.37 3.61
N GLN A 396 -22.69 22.56 2.85
CA GLN A 396 -22.14 21.56 1.94
C GLN A 396 -22.77 21.68 0.55
N ASP A 397 -21.94 21.61 -0.48
CA ASP A 397 -22.31 21.35 -1.87
C ASP A 397 -21.13 20.70 -2.61
N ASP A 398 -21.15 20.68 -3.94
CA ASP A 398 -20.07 20.09 -4.74
C ASP A 398 -18.84 21.00 -4.90
N THR A 399 -18.77 22.12 -4.17
CA THR A 399 -17.62 23.06 -4.14
C THR A 399 -17.13 23.36 -2.73
N LEU A 400 -18.00 23.22 -1.73
CA LEU A 400 -17.74 23.64 -0.36
C LEU A 400 -18.20 22.57 0.63
N ASP A 401 -17.44 22.47 1.72
CA ASP A 401 -17.77 21.68 2.90
C ASP A 401 -17.16 22.39 4.11
N ILE A 402 -17.93 23.31 4.69
CA ILE A 402 -17.46 24.25 5.71
C ILE A 402 -18.41 24.33 6.88
N ALA A 403 -17.85 24.50 8.07
CA ALA A 403 -18.57 24.83 9.29
C ALA A 403 -17.90 25.99 10.02
N LEU A 404 -18.71 26.88 10.56
CA LEU A 404 -18.30 27.96 11.45
C LEU A 404 -18.77 27.68 12.87
N ILE A 405 -17.82 27.73 13.79
CA ILE A 405 -18.03 27.46 15.20
C ILE A 405 -17.84 28.76 15.96
N LYS A 406 -18.76 29.09 16.86
CA LYS A 406 -18.67 30.26 17.72
C LYS A 406 -17.97 29.88 19.02
N PRO A 407 -16.71 30.29 19.23
CA PRO A 407 -16.04 30.05 20.49
C PRO A 407 -16.63 30.95 21.59
N ARG A 408 -16.56 30.48 22.84
CA ARG A 408 -16.94 31.31 24.01
C ARG A 408 -15.93 32.41 24.33
N GLU A 409 -14.69 32.21 23.91
CA GLU A 409 -13.58 33.14 24.11
C GLU A 409 -13.20 33.79 22.78
N GLN A 410 -12.59 34.98 22.87
CA GLN A 410 -12.09 35.70 21.71
C GLN A 410 -11.01 34.89 20.98
N VAL A 411 -11.09 34.85 19.65
CA VAL A 411 -10.09 34.21 18.81
C VAL A 411 -8.88 35.13 18.69
N ALA A 412 -7.70 34.63 19.04
CA ALA A 412 -6.48 35.40 18.86
C ALA A 412 -6.20 35.60 17.36
N PRO A 413 -5.82 36.80 16.92
CA PRO A 413 -5.47 37.06 15.53
C PRO A 413 -4.32 36.17 15.08
N SER A 414 -4.46 35.60 13.90
CA SER A 414 -3.48 34.73 13.25
C SER A 414 -2.39 35.54 12.52
N GLY A 415 -2.72 36.77 12.09
CA GLY A 415 -1.84 37.57 11.25
C GLY A 415 -1.71 37.06 9.82
N LEU A 416 -2.53 36.07 9.43
CA LEU A 416 -2.54 35.51 8.09
C LEU A 416 -3.36 36.39 7.15
N THR A 417 -2.96 36.43 5.89
CA THR A 417 -3.74 37.05 4.80
C THR A 417 -4.24 35.98 3.85
N ALA A 418 -5.43 36.13 3.28
CA ALA A 418 -5.91 35.16 2.30
C ALA A 418 -5.15 35.31 0.97
N HIS A 419 -4.80 34.19 0.35
CA HIS A 419 -4.30 34.13 -1.02
C HIS A 419 -5.18 33.16 -1.81
N THR A 420 -5.49 33.52 -3.06
CA THR A 420 -6.25 32.64 -3.96
C THR A 420 -5.24 32.05 -4.95
N PRO A 421 -4.85 30.78 -4.79
CA PRO A 421 -3.85 30.17 -5.65
C PRO A 421 -4.31 30.18 -7.11
N SER A 422 -3.34 30.39 -7.99
CA SER A 422 -3.49 30.45 -9.44
C SER A 422 -2.53 29.44 -10.10
N HIS A 423 -2.53 29.40 -11.43
CA HIS A 423 -1.61 28.54 -12.17
C HIS A 423 -0.14 28.97 -12.03
N ASP A 424 0.12 30.23 -11.67
CA ASP A 424 1.48 30.74 -11.46
C ASP A 424 2.07 30.27 -10.13
N ASP A 425 1.24 29.81 -9.19
CA ASP A 425 1.62 29.30 -7.87
C ASP A 425 1.89 27.77 -7.89
N LEU A 426 1.80 27.11 -9.06
CA LEU A 426 2.05 25.67 -9.15
C LEU A 426 3.52 25.34 -8.88
N GLY A 427 3.75 24.34 -8.04
CA GLY A 427 5.07 23.98 -7.53
C GLY A 427 5.49 24.77 -6.28
N ASP A 428 4.68 25.73 -5.82
CA ASP A 428 4.96 26.44 -4.57
C ASP A 428 4.88 25.49 -3.38
N LEU A 429 5.80 25.70 -2.43
CA LEU A 429 5.83 24.97 -1.17
C LEU A 429 4.65 25.43 -0.31
N VAL A 430 3.91 24.44 0.19
CA VAL A 430 2.78 24.65 1.09
C VAL A 430 3.05 23.97 2.43
N HIS A 431 2.51 24.55 3.48
CA HIS A 431 2.53 24.04 4.83
C HIS A 431 1.11 23.88 5.34
N PHE A 432 0.89 22.89 6.20
CA PHE A 432 -0.33 22.82 7.00
C PHE A 432 -0.04 22.21 8.36
N GLN A 433 -1.00 22.39 9.26
CA GLN A 433 -0.92 21.83 10.58
C GLN A 433 -2.27 21.22 10.95
N GLY A 434 -2.29 19.89 11.16
CA GLY A 434 -3.50 19.12 11.39
C GLY A 434 -3.57 18.44 12.75
N ALA A 435 -4.74 17.88 13.06
CA ALA A 435 -5.02 17.23 14.33
C ALA A 435 -4.32 15.88 14.48
N VAL A 436 -3.94 15.25 13.36
CA VAL A 436 -3.21 13.98 13.31
C VAL A 436 -1.79 14.23 12.80
N THR A 437 -1.64 15.00 11.74
CA THR A 437 -0.34 15.41 11.20
C THR A 437 0.10 16.72 11.83
N ASP A 438 0.96 16.63 12.86
CA ASP A 438 1.39 17.78 13.67
C ASP A 438 2.06 18.91 12.88
N ASN A 439 2.70 18.61 11.74
CA ASN A 439 3.31 19.57 10.81
C ASN A 439 3.52 18.86 9.47
N GLY A 440 2.73 19.22 8.47
CA GLY A 440 2.85 18.69 7.11
C GLY A 440 3.34 19.74 6.13
N PHE A 441 4.00 19.28 5.06
CA PHE A 441 4.39 20.13 3.94
C PHE A 441 4.25 19.38 2.61
N GLY A 442 4.08 20.14 1.54
CA GLY A 442 3.94 19.63 0.19
C GLY A 442 4.09 20.70 -0.87
N PHE A 443 3.68 20.36 -2.08
CA PHE A 443 3.71 21.24 -3.23
C PHE A 443 2.32 21.34 -3.83
N LEU A 444 1.94 22.55 -4.24
CA LEU A 444 0.71 22.77 -5.00
C LEU A 444 0.87 22.18 -6.40
N LYS A 445 0.07 21.18 -6.75
CA LYS A 445 0.17 20.42 -8.00
C LYS A 445 -0.78 20.91 -9.07
N ALA A 446 -1.98 21.27 -8.65
CA ALA A 446 -3.01 21.79 -9.53
C ALA A 446 -4.00 22.64 -8.74
N VAL A 447 -4.67 23.52 -9.47
CA VAL A 447 -5.75 24.38 -8.99
C VAL A 447 -6.99 24.10 -9.84
N ASP A 448 -8.18 24.38 -9.31
CA ASP A 448 -9.47 24.12 -9.98
C ASP A 448 -9.71 22.64 -10.32
N GLU A 449 -9.23 21.75 -9.47
CA GLU A 449 -9.35 20.30 -9.66
C GLU A 449 -10.73 19.77 -9.28
N THR A 450 -11.11 18.66 -9.92
CA THR A 450 -12.32 17.91 -9.57
C THR A 450 -11.93 16.52 -9.07
N CYS A 451 -12.38 16.15 -7.88
CA CYS A 451 -12.10 14.86 -7.26
C CYS A 451 -13.38 14.18 -6.76
N PRO A 452 -13.63 12.89 -7.07
CA PRO A 452 -14.66 12.13 -6.39
C PRO A 452 -14.26 11.89 -4.93
N VAL A 453 -15.08 12.32 -3.99
CA VAL A 453 -14.89 12.13 -2.54
C VAL A 453 -15.99 11.21 -2.03
N LEU A 454 -15.62 10.08 -1.45
CA LEU A 454 -16.54 9.14 -0.79
C LEU A 454 -16.64 9.52 0.69
N PHE A 455 -17.86 9.82 1.14
CA PHE A 455 -18.20 10.13 2.52
C PHE A 455 -18.70 8.88 3.27
N GLU A 456 -18.74 8.94 4.61
CA GLU A 456 -19.07 7.79 5.48
C GLU A 456 -20.49 7.24 5.28
N ASN A 457 -21.42 8.06 4.78
CA ASN A 457 -22.78 7.64 4.40
C ASN A 457 -22.84 7.01 3.00
N ASP A 458 -21.74 6.46 2.49
CA ASP A 458 -21.57 5.90 1.14
C ASP A 458 -21.90 6.88 -0.01
N THR A 459 -22.01 8.18 0.28
CA THR A 459 -22.27 9.19 -0.74
C THR A 459 -20.97 9.59 -1.40
N THR A 460 -20.90 9.48 -2.74
CA THR A 460 -19.77 10.00 -3.52
C THR A 460 -20.14 11.32 -4.16
N VAL A 461 -19.36 12.37 -3.90
CA VAL A 461 -19.56 13.70 -4.47
C VAL A 461 -18.34 14.07 -5.31
N ASN A 462 -18.56 14.55 -6.53
CA ASN A 462 -17.49 15.10 -7.36
C ASN A 462 -17.23 16.54 -6.92
N MET A 463 -16.36 16.70 -5.92
CA MET A 463 -15.98 18.00 -5.38
C MET A 463 -15.13 18.75 -6.41
N ARG A 464 -15.49 19.99 -6.73
CA ARG A 464 -14.90 20.83 -7.79
C ARG A 464 -14.18 22.04 -7.20
N GLY A 465 -13.31 22.65 -8.01
CA GLY A 465 -12.61 23.87 -7.62
C GLY A 465 -11.54 23.65 -6.55
N LEU A 466 -11.03 22.42 -6.42
CA LEU A 466 -10.11 22.06 -5.35
C LEU A 466 -8.67 22.43 -5.69
N LEU A 467 -7.87 22.63 -4.64
CA LEU A 467 -6.42 22.59 -4.71
C LEU A 467 -5.97 21.13 -4.58
N LYS A 468 -5.04 20.70 -5.41
CA LYS A 468 -4.44 19.37 -5.35
C LYS A 468 -2.99 19.48 -4.91
N LEU A 469 -2.60 18.72 -3.89
CA LEU A 469 -1.29 18.81 -3.24
C LEU A 469 -0.65 17.43 -3.14
N ALA A 470 0.69 17.38 -3.16
CA ALA A 470 1.46 16.16 -2.92
C ALA A 470 2.78 16.46 -2.22
N HIS A 471 3.35 15.45 -1.55
CA HIS A 471 4.60 15.61 -0.79
C HIS A 471 5.82 15.87 -1.67
N THR A 472 5.79 15.43 -2.94
CA THR A 472 6.94 15.55 -3.84
C THR A 472 6.61 16.44 -5.02
N ASP A 473 7.49 17.39 -5.37
CA ASP A 473 7.32 18.19 -6.59
C ASP A 473 7.49 17.37 -7.89
N PHE A 474 8.25 16.27 -7.83
CA PHE A 474 8.42 15.31 -8.92
C PHE A 474 8.63 13.91 -8.32
N GLY A 475 7.99 12.89 -8.89
CA GLY A 475 8.15 11.50 -8.50
C GLY A 475 6.82 10.79 -8.26
N ILE A 476 6.85 9.77 -7.40
CA ILE A 476 5.64 9.12 -6.89
C ILE A 476 5.01 10.07 -5.90
N ASP A 477 3.84 10.60 -6.25
CA ASP A 477 3.08 11.49 -5.39
C ASP A 477 2.56 10.71 -4.18
N THR A 478 2.69 11.32 -3.00
CA THR A 478 2.09 10.82 -1.76
C THR A 478 1.33 11.96 -1.11
N SER A 479 0.20 11.64 -0.49
CA SER A 479 -0.58 12.64 0.24
C SER A 479 0.23 13.28 1.36
N ILE A 480 -0.03 14.55 1.63
CA ILE A 480 0.57 15.29 2.75
C ILE A 480 -0.26 15.22 4.02
N ALA A 481 -1.55 14.89 3.89
CA ALA A 481 -2.52 14.78 4.97
C ALA A 481 -3.02 13.35 5.19
N ALA A 482 -3.40 13.05 6.43
CA ALA A 482 -3.99 11.78 6.85
C ALA A 482 -5.46 11.97 7.27
N GLY A 483 -6.18 10.85 7.45
CA GLY A 483 -7.51 10.86 8.03
C GLY A 483 -7.51 11.56 9.40
N GLY A 484 -8.41 12.53 9.58
CA GLY A 484 -8.47 13.40 10.76
C GLY A 484 -7.84 14.78 10.58
N ASP A 485 -7.11 15.02 9.48
CA ASP A 485 -6.57 16.35 9.16
C ASP A 485 -7.59 17.23 8.40
N SER A 486 -8.80 16.75 8.14
CA SER A 486 -9.87 17.55 7.53
C SER A 486 -10.14 18.83 8.32
N GLY A 487 -10.23 19.95 7.63
CA GLY A 487 -10.34 21.28 8.21
C GLY A 487 -9.01 21.94 8.57
N SER A 488 -7.86 21.32 8.29
CA SER A 488 -6.55 21.94 8.56
C SER A 488 -6.29 23.12 7.63
N LEU A 489 -5.70 24.20 8.14
CA LEU A 489 -5.34 25.35 7.33
C LEU A 489 -4.08 25.10 6.51
N LEU A 490 -4.17 25.33 5.20
CA LEU A 490 -3.02 25.39 4.29
C LEU A 490 -2.54 26.84 4.14
N PHE A 491 -1.22 27.02 4.17
CA PHE A 491 -0.58 28.31 3.98
C PHE A 491 0.74 28.18 3.21
N ASP A 492 1.13 29.23 2.50
CA ASP A 492 2.41 29.29 1.78
C ASP A 492 3.57 29.82 2.65
N GLU A 493 4.75 29.92 2.05
CA GLU A 493 5.97 30.45 2.69
C GLU A 493 5.86 31.91 3.14
N GLN A 494 4.91 32.68 2.58
CA GLN A 494 4.64 34.06 2.97
C GLN A 494 3.56 34.14 4.07
N ASN A 495 3.17 33.00 4.66
CA ASN A 495 2.09 32.90 5.64
C ASN A 495 0.76 33.45 5.10
N ARG A 496 0.47 33.22 3.81
CA ARG A 496 -0.83 33.49 3.23
C ARG A 496 -1.67 32.22 3.24
N ALA A 497 -2.90 32.31 3.71
CA ALA A 497 -3.85 31.19 3.77
C ALA A 497 -4.36 30.84 2.37
N LEU A 498 -4.10 29.60 1.94
CA LEU A 498 -4.44 29.09 0.61
C LEU A 498 -5.79 28.37 0.60
N GLY A 499 -6.11 27.65 1.68
CA GLY A 499 -7.32 26.82 1.75
C GLY A 499 -7.41 25.98 3.01
N ILE A 500 -8.39 25.07 3.06
CA ILE A 500 -8.51 24.08 4.12
C ILE A 500 -8.50 22.66 3.55
N VAL A 501 -7.81 21.74 4.20
CA VAL A 501 -7.76 20.32 3.80
C VAL A 501 -9.16 19.72 3.88
N LEU A 502 -9.60 19.06 2.80
CA LEU A 502 -10.90 18.41 2.71
C LEU A 502 -10.78 16.89 2.81
N ALA A 503 -9.92 16.31 1.96
CA ALA A 503 -9.79 14.87 1.79
C ALA A 503 -8.37 14.51 1.32
N SER A 504 -8.03 13.23 1.41
CA SER A 504 -6.81 12.68 0.83
C SER A 504 -7.02 11.31 0.21
N THR A 505 -6.16 10.98 -0.75
CA THR A 505 -5.93 9.62 -1.26
C THR A 505 -4.54 9.16 -0.81
N ASP A 506 -4.09 7.99 -1.27
CA ASP A 506 -2.70 7.57 -1.05
C ASP A 506 -1.69 8.53 -1.73
N GLU A 507 -2.10 9.14 -2.85
CA GLU A 507 -1.23 9.95 -3.72
C GLU A 507 -1.34 11.46 -3.46
N PHE A 508 -2.53 11.96 -3.14
CA PHE A 508 -2.81 13.39 -3.14
C PHE A 508 -3.62 13.84 -1.93
N THR A 509 -3.40 15.08 -1.52
CA THR A 509 -4.30 15.81 -0.63
C THR A 509 -5.11 16.80 -1.45
N TYR A 510 -6.37 16.98 -1.09
CA TYR A 510 -7.27 17.93 -1.72
C TYR A 510 -7.76 18.95 -0.71
N ALA A 511 -7.85 20.20 -1.13
CA ALA A 511 -8.25 21.31 -0.26
C ALA A 511 -9.19 22.29 -0.94
N ILE A 512 -10.06 22.90 -0.14
CA ILE A 512 -10.98 23.94 -0.59
C ILE A 512 -10.25 25.28 -0.55
N PRO A 513 -10.17 26.04 -1.66
CA PRO A 513 -9.49 27.33 -1.68
C PRO A 513 -10.10 28.35 -0.71
N MET A 514 -9.24 29.10 -0.01
CA MET A 514 -9.66 30.08 1.00
C MET A 514 -10.51 31.19 0.36
N GLY A 515 -10.16 31.65 -0.85
CA GLY A 515 -10.95 32.64 -1.58
C GLY A 515 -12.41 32.21 -1.78
N THR A 516 -12.64 30.94 -2.13
CA THR A 516 -14.00 30.37 -2.29
C THR A 516 -14.78 30.42 -0.98
N ILE A 517 -14.12 30.07 0.13
CA ILE A 517 -14.73 30.07 1.47
C ILE A 517 -15.11 31.49 1.89
N LEU A 518 -14.17 32.43 1.84
CA LEU A 518 -14.40 33.81 2.29
C LEU A 518 -15.48 34.51 1.47
N ASN A 519 -15.51 34.27 0.16
CA ASN A 519 -16.57 34.77 -0.71
C ASN A 519 -17.94 34.21 -0.34
N LYS A 520 -18.03 32.95 0.08
CA LYS A 520 -19.29 32.32 0.51
C LYS A 520 -19.81 32.92 1.81
N VAL A 521 -18.94 33.10 2.81
CA VAL A 521 -19.37 33.49 4.16
C VAL A 521 -19.35 35.00 4.39
N ASN A 522 -18.77 35.78 3.47
CA ASN A 522 -18.55 37.23 3.60
C ASN A 522 -17.84 37.60 4.91
N GLN A 523 -16.71 36.93 5.20
CA GLN A 523 -15.88 37.17 6.40
C GLN A 523 -14.42 37.35 6.01
N GLN A 524 -13.62 37.84 6.95
CA GLN A 524 -12.17 38.02 6.80
C GLN A 524 -11.42 37.20 7.85
N ILE A 525 -10.19 36.79 7.55
CA ILE A 525 -9.31 36.11 8.51
C ILE A 525 -8.90 37.10 9.61
N ILE A 526 -8.95 36.66 10.87
CA ILE A 526 -8.52 37.43 12.04
C ILE A 526 -7.02 37.30 12.26
#